data_AF-A0A239P232-F1
#
_entry.id   AF-A0A239P232-F1
#
_cell.length_a   1.000
_cell.length_b   1.000
_cell.length_c   1.000
_cell.angle_alpha   90.00
_cell.angle_beta   90.00
_cell.angle_gamma   90.00
#
_symmetry.space_group_name_H-M   'P 1'
#
loop_
_entity.id
_entity.type
_entity.pdbx_description
1 polymer ?
#
loop_
_entity_poly.entity_id
_entity_poly.type
_entity_poly.pdbx_seq_one_letter_code
_entity_poly.pdbx_strand_id
1 'polypeptide(L)'
;MSSATTTPPAPPAPPVAVPGPRRPRLSGMTWLIWRQHRAAFWTVLLATAAAVAWMLHQRAGLLDHLTSHGWPHASPDKWLEGMEPYRAETLKAGLGLLLVPVIAGVFLGAPLLAGDLESGTAKLVTTQVASPARWLAAKIGVTVPVVVVSTVALSLVCDAWWTPLTEQDGRTGWDLTVFTNTGPVPVALTVLTVLGGVAIGMVLRRTLLSMVVTFFFAVAVEVVWAMHRLDFAEPLRIVSRSGHGGSAPAVPAGGLEVDQSYLTGSGHTLPLSTCIHEPSAKAAEVCFRQKDVVGHSVDYLPLSQLSTTQWLDASVLFALAAGVAVFILLRGRKRVV
;
A
#
# COMPACT_ATOMS: atom_id res chain seq x y z
N MET A 1 -59.96 -49.97 -57.21
CA MET A 1 -59.95 -49.08 -56.03
C MET A 1 -58.61 -49.27 -55.33
N SER A 2 -57.64 -48.40 -55.61
CA SER A 2 -56.32 -48.38 -54.95
C SER A 2 -56.30 -47.19 -54.00
N SER A 3 -56.29 -47.46 -52.70
CA SER A 3 -56.25 -46.43 -51.66
C SER A 3 -54.78 -46.20 -51.30
N ALA A 4 -54.21 -45.09 -51.78
CA ALA A 4 -52.89 -44.63 -51.41
C ALA A 4 -52.92 -44.08 -49.97
N THR A 5 -52.13 -44.66 -49.08
CA THR A 5 -51.94 -44.17 -47.71
C THR A 5 -50.84 -43.11 -47.73
N THR A 6 -51.21 -41.85 -47.54
CA THR A 6 -50.28 -40.73 -47.40
C THR A 6 -49.81 -40.60 -45.94
N THR A 7 -48.52 -40.81 -45.71
CA THR A 7 -47.87 -40.59 -44.41
C THR A 7 -47.61 -39.09 -44.20
N PRO A 8 -47.95 -38.48 -43.06
CA PRO A 8 -47.68 -37.06 -42.81
C PRO A 8 -46.17 -36.79 -42.59
N PRO A 9 -45.66 -35.61 -42.98
CA PRO A 9 -44.25 -35.26 -42.83
C PRO A 9 -43.87 -35.02 -41.36
N ALA A 10 -42.64 -35.42 -41.00
CA ALA A 10 -42.09 -35.30 -39.66
C ALA A 10 -41.96 -33.83 -39.21
N PRO A 11 -42.17 -33.52 -37.92
CA PRO A 11 -42.04 -32.16 -37.41
C PRO A 11 -40.59 -31.65 -37.48
N PRO A 12 -40.37 -30.34 -37.70
CA PRO A 12 -39.03 -29.76 -37.79
C PRO A 12 -38.29 -29.88 -36.45
N ALA A 13 -36.99 -30.16 -36.53
CA ALA A 13 -36.11 -30.29 -35.37
C ALA A 13 -36.03 -28.96 -34.59
N PRO A 14 -35.99 -29.01 -33.24
CA PRO A 14 -35.90 -27.80 -32.43
C PRO A 14 -34.58 -27.06 -32.70
N PRO A 15 -34.59 -25.72 -32.65
CA PRO A 15 -33.38 -24.92 -32.88
C PRO A 15 -32.31 -25.25 -31.84
N VAL A 16 -31.07 -25.41 -32.32
CA VAL A 16 -29.89 -25.62 -31.47
C VAL A 16 -29.70 -24.41 -30.57
N ALA A 17 -29.90 -24.61 -29.26
CA ALA A 17 -29.69 -23.56 -28.27
C ALA A 17 -28.21 -23.14 -28.25
N VAL A 18 -27.94 -21.90 -28.65
CA VAL A 18 -26.62 -21.28 -28.53
C VAL A 18 -26.28 -21.16 -27.04
N PRO A 19 -25.12 -21.67 -26.56
CA PRO A 19 -24.74 -21.54 -25.17
C PRO A 19 -24.60 -20.05 -24.81
N GLY A 20 -25.45 -19.55 -23.93
CA GLY A 20 -25.33 -18.19 -23.42
C GLY A 20 -23.99 -17.95 -22.70
N PRO A 21 -23.54 -16.69 -22.57
CA PRO A 21 -22.28 -16.35 -21.94
C PRO A 21 -22.22 -16.94 -20.53
N ARG A 22 -21.27 -17.86 -20.30
CA ARG A 22 -21.04 -18.49 -19.01
C ARG A 22 -20.61 -17.42 -18.02
N ARG A 23 -21.53 -16.98 -17.15
CA ARG A 23 -21.20 -16.16 -15.98
C ARG A 23 -20.11 -16.91 -15.18
N PRO A 24 -19.01 -16.26 -14.80
CA PRO A 24 -17.98 -16.89 -13.99
C PRO A 24 -18.59 -17.28 -12.64
N ARG A 25 -18.89 -18.57 -12.48
CA ARG A 25 -19.33 -19.13 -11.20
C ARG A 25 -18.08 -19.67 -10.51
N LEU A 26 -17.80 -19.19 -9.30
CA LEU A 26 -16.92 -19.89 -8.38
C LEU A 26 -17.43 -21.34 -8.28
N SER A 27 -16.65 -22.31 -8.71
CA SER A 27 -17.04 -23.72 -8.76
C SER A 27 -16.08 -24.58 -7.95
N GLY A 28 -16.61 -25.64 -7.33
CA GLY A 28 -15.82 -26.58 -6.53
C GLY A 28 -15.23 -25.93 -5.26
N MET A 29 -13.92 -26.12 -5.06
CA MET A 29 -13.21 -25.77 -3.82
C MET A 29 -13.21 -24.27 -3.51
N THR A 30 -13.09 -23.41 -4.52
CA THR A 30 -13.07 -21.95 -4.32
C THR A 30 -14.41 -21.42 -3.80
N TRP A 31 -15.52 -22.00 -4.25
CA TRP A 31 -16.85 -21.69 -3.74
C TRP A 31 -17.04 -22.13 -2.29
N LEU A 32 -16.55 -23.32 -1.92
CA LEU A 32 -16.61 -23.82 -0.55
C LEU A 32 -15.82 -22.91 0.41
N ILE A 33 -14.59 -22.55 0.04
CA ILE A 33 -13.74 -21.64 0.83
C ILE A 33 -14.39 -20.27 0.96
N TRP A 34 -14.92 -19.72 -0.14
CA TRP A 34 -15.68 -18.48 -0.09
C TRP A 34 -16.85 -18.58 0.88
N ARG A 35 -17.65 -19.65 0.81
CA ARG A 35 -18.80 -19.86 1.69
C ARG A 35 -18.39 -20.02 3.16
N GLN A 36 -17.29 -20.71 3.44
CA GLN A 36 -16.74 -20.91 4.78
C GLN A 36 -16.28 -19.58 5.41
N HIS A 37 -15.55 -18.76 4.64
CA HIS A 37 -14.98 -17.50 5.13
C HIS A 37 -15.81 -16.26 4.75
N ARG A 38 -17.04 -16.45 4.25
CA ARG A 38 -17.86 -15.36 3.69
C ARG A 38 -18.07 -14.21 4.66
N ALA A 39 -18.21 -14.50 5.96
CA ALA A 39 -18.44 -13.46 6.96
C ALA A 39 -17.22 -12.54 7.02
N ALA A 40 -16.01 -13.10 7.15
CA ALA A 40 -14.77 -12.33 7.17
C ALA A 40 -14.57 -11.54 5.86
N PHE A 41 -14.77 -12.17 4.70
CA PHE A 41 -14.62 -11.47 3.41
C PHE A 41 -15.65 -10.36 3.23
N TRP A 42 -16.91 -10.57 3.58
CA TRP A 42 -17.93 -9.52 3.53
C TRP A 42 -17.65 -8.41 4.53
N THR A 43 -17.15 -8.70 5.74
CA THR A 43 -16.74 -7.68 6.70
C THR A 43 -15.63 -6.80 6.13
N VAL A 44 -14.59 -7.40 5.53
CA VAL A 44 -13.51 -6.64 4.88
C VAL A 44 -14.03 -5.80 3.73
N LEU A 45 -14.86 -6.36 2.84
CA LEU A 45 -15.41 -5.65 1.69
C LEU A 45 -16.35 -4.50 2.11
N LEU A 46 -17.21 -4.71 3.10
CA LEU A 46 -18.11 -3.68 3.63
C LEU A 46 -17.35 -2.58 4.38
N ALA A 47 -16.36 -2.94 5.19
CA ALA A 47 -15.50 -1.97 5.86
C ALA A 47 -14.71 -1.15 4.84
N THR A 48 -14.20 -1.78 3.79
CA THR A 48 -13.53 -1.10 2.67
C THR A 48 -14.49 -0.12 1.99
N ALA A 49 -15.70 -0.57 1.64
CA ALA A 49 -16.70 0.27 0.99
C ALA A 49 -17.11 1.46 1.86
N ALA A 50 -17.27 1.26 3.17
CA ALA A 50 -17.57 2.33 4.11
C ALA A 50 -16.42 3.34 4.22
N ALA A 51 -15.17 2.85 4.30
CA ALA A 51 -13.98 3.71 4.32
C ALA A 51 -13.84 4.51 3.01
N VAL A 52 -14.05 3.88 1.86
CA VAL A 52 -14.06 4.54 0.55
C VAL A 52 -15.14 5.63 0.49
N ALA A 53 -16.38 5.30 0.88
CA ALA A 53 -17.48 6.27 0.88
C ALA A 53 -17.17 7.47 1.79
N TRP A 54 -16.60 7.22 2.98
CA TRP A 54 -16.17 8.26 3.90
C TRP A 54 -15.06 9.14 3.30
N MET A 55 -14.00 8.56 2.72
CA MET A 55 -12.93 9.33 2.09
C MET A 55 -13.42 10.16 0.90
N LEU A 56 -14.34 9.61 0.09
CA LEU A 56 -14.96 10.37 -0.99
C LEU A 56 -15.79 11.54 -0.48
N HIS A 57 -16.51 11.36 0.64
CA HIS A 57 -17.24 12.44 1.30
C HIS A 57 -16.29 13.54 1.80
N GLN A 58 -15.18 13.16 2.45
CA GLN A 58 -14.17 14.12 2.91
C GLN A 58 -13.51 14.86 1.75
N ARG A 59 -13.23 14.17 0.64
CA ARG A 59 -12.72 14.78 -0.59
C ARG A 59 -13.70 15.77 -1.19
N ALA A 60 -15.00 15.43 -1.23
CA ALA A 60 -16.02 16.34 -1.74
C ALA A 60 -16.08 17.62 -0.90
N GLY A 61 -16.13 17.50 0.44
CA GLY A 61 -16.11 18.66 1.33
C GLY A 61 -14.85 19.50 1.21
N LEU A 62 -13.69 18.89 0.95
CA LEU A 62 -12.44 19.60 0.68
C LEU A 62 -12.53 20.40 -0.63
N LEU A 63 -12.99 19.78 -1.71
CA LEU A 63 -13.11 20.45 -3.01
C LEU A 63 -14.15 21.57 -2.98
N ASP A 64 -15.25 21.41 -2.25
CA ASP A 64 -16.24 22.47 -2.06
C ASP A 64 -15.64 23.67 -1.31
N HIS A 65 -14.85 23.41 -0.26
CA HIS A 65 -14.10 24.47 0.46
C HIS A 65 -13.13 25.21 -0.48
N LEU A 66 -12.30 24.47 -1.21
CA LEU A 66 -11.32 25.05 -2.14
C LEU A 66 -11.99 25.89 -3.23
N THR A 67 -13.02 25.34 -3.88
CA THR A 67 -13.70 26.01 -5.01
C THR A 67 -14.51 27.22 -4.54
N SER A 68 -15.14 27.18 -3.37
CA SER A 68 -15.86 28.34 -2.80
C SER A 68 -14.93 29.52 -2.49
N HIS A 69 -13.66 29.26 -2.21
CA HIS A 69 -12.62 30.28 -2.03
C HIS A 69 -11.87 30.65 -3.31
N GLY A 70 -12.36 30.20 -4.47
CA GLY A 70 -11.87 30.62 -5.79
C GLY A 70 -10.67 29.83 -6.31
N TRP A 71 -10.38 28.65 -5.75
CA TRP A 71 -9.39 27.74 -6.32
C TRP A 71 -9.76 27.30 -7.75
N PRO A 72 -8.81 27.21 -8.71
CA PRO A 72 -7.37 27.43 -8.58
C PRO A 72 -6.89 28.87 -8.89
N HIS A 73 -7.81 29.82 -9.09
CA HIS A 73 -7.47 31.16 -9.63
C HIS A 73 -7.22 32.22 -8.57
N ALA A 74 -7.76 32.05 -7.37
CA ALA A 74 -7.53 32.93 -6.22
C ALA A 74 -6.14 32.70 -5.61
N SER A 75 -5.66 33.70 -4.87
CA SER A 75 -4.38 33.65 -4.19
C SER A 75 -4.38 32.58 -3.07
N PRO A 76 -3.24 31.88 -2.84
CA PRO A 76 -3.16 30.77 -1.88
C PRO A 76 -3.62 31.06 -0.47
N ASP A 77 -3.37 32.27 0.03
CA ASP A 77 -3.82 32.74 1.34
C ASP A 77 -5.34 32.58 1.54
N LYS A 78 -6.14 32.77 0.50
CA LYS A 78 -7.60 32.72 0.60
C LYS A 78 -8.16 31.32 0.72
N TRP A 79 -7.64 30.38 -0.07
CA TRP A 79 -8.15 29.00 -0.05
C TRP A 79 -7.41 28.11 0.95
N LEU A 80 -6.24 28.53 1.46
CA LEU A 80 -5.60 27.91 2.63
C LEU A 80 -6.26 28.30 3.96
N GLU A 81 -6.99 29.41 3.99
CA GLU A 81 -7.74 29.82 5.18
C GLU A 81 -8.76 28.73 5.58
N GLY A 82 -8.72 28.31 6.84
CA GLY A 82 -9.64 27.29 7.36
C GLY A 82 -9.35 25.85 6.94
N MET A 83 -8.18 25.54 6.36
CA MET A 83 -7.81 24.18 5.92
C MET A 83 -7.49 23.20 7.05
N GLU A 84 -7.23 23.69 8.27
CA GLU A 84 -6.82 22.86 9.43
C GLU A 84 -7.69 21.63 9.72
N PRO A 85 -9.04 21.69 9.67
CA PRO A 85 -9.88 20.52 9.87
C PRO A 85 -9.62 19.42 8.83
N TYR A 86 -9.43 19.79 7.57
CA TYR A 86 -9.15 18.85 6.48
C TYR A 86 -7.76 18.23 6.63
N ARG A 87 -6.77 18.99 7.08
CA ARG A 87 -5.43 18.48 7.41
C ARG A 87 -5.49 17.46 8.55
N ALA A 88 -6.22 17.78 9.61
CA ALA A 88 -6.39 16.91 10.77
C ALA A 88 -7.08 15.59 10.39
N GLU A 89 -8.15 15.64 9.60
CA GLU A 89 -8.84 14.43 9.13
C GLU A 89 -7.97 13.58 8.21
N THR A 90 -7.19 14.21 7.33
CA THR A 90 -6.22 13.55 6.46
C THR A 90 -5.12 12.84 7.26
N LEU A 91 -4.57 13.50 8.30
CA LEU A 91 -3.57 12.90 9.18
C LEU A 91 -4.15 11.72 9.97
N LYS A 92 -5.34 11.87 10.55
CA LYS A 92 -6.04 10.78 11.27
C LYS A 92 -6.30 9.58 10.35
N ALA A 93 -6.79 9.83 9.13
CA ALA A 93 -7.02 8.79 8.13
C ALA A 93 -5.71 8.08 7.77
N GLY A 94 -4.64 8.83 7.51
CA GLY A 94 -3.33 8.28 7.20
C GLY A 94 -2.80 7.36 8.30
N LEU A 95 -2.92 7.77 9.57
CA LEU A 95 -2.55 6.93 10.71
C LEU A 95 -3.43 5.68 10.85
N GLY A 96 -4.74 5.80 10.60
CA GLY A 96 -5.65 4.66 10.61
C GLY A 96 -5.35 3.65 9.49
N LEU A 97 -5.00 4.12 8.31
CA LEU A 97 -4.66 3.29 7.15
C LEU A 97 -3.36 2.52 7.34
N LEU A 98 -2.40 3.05 8.11
CA LEU A 98 -1.20 2.31 8.52
C LEU A 98 -1.55 1.04 9.31
N LEU A 99 -2.73 0.95 9.95
CA LEU A 99 -3.14 -0.25 10.67
C LEU A 99 -3.74 -1.33 9.75
N VAL A 100 -4.06 -1.02 8.49
CA VAL A 100 -4.71 -1.96 7.56
C VAL A 100 -3.86 -3.22 7.33
N PRO A 101 -2.55 -3.15 7.04
CA PRO A 101 -1.72 -4.34 6.89
C PRO A 101 -1.67 -5.18 8.18
N VAL A 102 -1.57 -4.55 9.36
CA VAL A 102 -1.60 -5.25 10.65
C VAL A 102 -2.93 -5.96 10.86
N ILE A 103 -4.05 -5.26 10.73
CA ILE A 103 -5.40 -5.80 10.96
C ILE A 103 -5.68 -6.94 9.98
N ALA A 104 -5.35 -6.77 8.70
CA ALA A 104 -5.53 -7.81 7.71
C ALA A 104 -4.67 -9.04 8.02
N GLY A 105 -3.39 -8.85 8.39
CA GLY A 105 -2.51 -9.93 8.81
C GLY A 105 -3.08 -10.72 9.99
N VAL A 106 -3.47 -10.01 11.05
CA VAL A 106 -3.93 -10.58 12.32
C VAL A 106 -5.28 -11.29 12.19
N PHE A 107 -6.26 -10.66 11.53
CA PHE A 107 -7.64 -11.17 11.53
C PHE A 107 -7.99 -12.00 10.29
N LEU A 108 -7.30 -11.79 9.17
CA LEU A 108 -7.54 -12.56 7.94
C LEU A 108 -6.44 -13.58 7.68
N GLY A 109 -5.17 -13.21 7.85
CA GLY A 109 -4.03 -14.09 7.59
C GLY A 109 -3.86 -15.19 8.63
N ALA A 110 -3.64 -14.80 9.90
CA ALA A 110 -3.33 -15.72 10.98
C ALA A 110 -4.36 -16.84 11.19
N PRO A 111 -5.68 -16.57 11.22
CA PRO A 111 -6.69 -17.59 11.46
C PRO A 111 -6.94 -18.49 10.25
N LEU A 112 -6.53 -18.07 9.03
CA LEU A 112 -6.89 -18.75 7.78
C LEU A 112 -6.52 -20.23 7.76
N LEU A 113 -5.35 -20.56 8.32
CA LEU A 113 -4.88 -21.94 8.47
C LEU A 113 -4.86 -22.39 9.93
N ALA A 114 -4.58 -21.50 10.88
CA ALA A 114 -4.55 -21.87 12.29
C ALA A 114 -5.90 -22.41 12.76
N GLY A 115 -7.02 -21.77 12.37
CA GLY A 115 -8.36 -22.19 12.77
C GLY A 115 -8.74 -23.56 12.23
N ASP A 116 -8.35 -23.89 11.00
CA ASP A 116 -8.63 -25.19 10.39
C ASP A 116 -7.74 -26.30 10.95
N LEU A 117 -6.51 -25.98 11.36
CA LEU A 117 -5.59 -26.90 12.00
C LEU A 117 -5.99 -27.17 13.46
N GLU A 118 -6.46 -26.14 14.16
CA GLU A 118 -6.94 -26.22 15.55
C GLU A 118 -8.26 -26.98 15.65
N SER A 119 -9.21 -26.75 14.74
CA SER A 119 -10.48 -27.47 14.66
C SER A 119 -10.39 -28.88 14.08
N GLY A 120 -9.23 -29.30 13.58
CA GLY A 120 -9.04 -30.59 12.90
C GLY A 120 -9.67 -30.67 11.50
N THR A 121 -10.28 -29.58 11.00
CA THR A 121 -10.87 -29.48 9.65
C THR A 121 -9.85 -29.84 8.57
N ALA A 122 -8.59 -29.44 8.76
CA ALA A 122 -7.50 -29.77 7.83
C ALA A 122 -7.36 -31.30 7.60
N LYS A 123 -7.49 -32.11 8.67
CA LYS A 123 -7.37 -33.58 8.59
C LYS A 123 -8.52 -34.21 7.80
N LEU A 124 -9.74 -33.68 7.98
CA LEU A 124 -10.92 -34.14 7.25
C LEU A 124 -10.80 -33.88 5.75
N VAL A 125 -10.38 -32.66 5.37
CA VAL A 125 -10.22 -32.27 3.96
C VAL A 125 -9.15 -33.10 3.26
N THR A 126 -8.03 -33.41 3.94
CA THR A 126 -6.97 -34.25 3.37
C THR A 126 -7.37 -35.71 3.19
N THR A 127 -8.32 -36.21 3.98
CA THR A 127 -8.85 -37.59 3.81
C THR A 127 -9.94 -37.69 2.74
N GLN A 128 -10.65 -36.59 2.45
CA GLN A 128 -11.84 -36.57 1.59
C GLN A 128 -11.57 -36.06 0.16
N VAL A 129 -10.50 -36.51 -0.52
CA VAL A 129 -10.28 -36.35 -1.99
C VAL A 129 -9.47 -35.09 -2.43
N ALA A 130 -9.22 -34.10 -1.58
CA ALA A 130 -8.43 -32.91 -1.98
C ALA A 130 -6.93 -33.04 -1.64
N SER A 131 -6.05 -32.80 -2.62
CA SER A 131 -4.61 -32.71 -2.32
C SER A 131 -4.35 -31.46 -1.44
N PRO A 132 -3.53 -31.56 -0.37
CA PRO A 132 -3.26 -30.45 0.54
C PRO A 132 -2.80 -29.17 -0.17
N ALA A 133 -2.00 -29.32 -1.24
CA ALA A 133 -1.53 -28.22 -2.06
C ALA A 133 -2.66 -27.47 -2.78
N ARG A 134 -3.64 -28.18 -3.35
CA ARG A 134 -4.78 -27.57 -4.06
C ARG A 134 -5.67 -26.81 -3.10
N TRP A 135 -5.87 -27.36 -1.90
CA TRP A 135 -6.65 -26.69 -0.86
C TRP A 135 -5.98 -25.41 -0.36
N LEU A 136 -4.67 -25.45 -0.08
CA LEU A 136 -3.90 -24.25 0.29
C LEU A 136 -3.90 -23.20 -0.82
N ALA A 137 -3.64 -23.62 -2.06
CA ALA A 137 -3.65 -22.73 -3.22
C ALA A 137 -5.03 -22.08 -3.43
N ALA A 138 -6.12 -22.82 -3.22
CA ALA A 138 -7.46 -22.27 -3.31
C ALA A 138 -7.77 -21.27 -2.18
N LYS A 139 -7.28 -21.50 -0.95
CA LYS A 139 -7.46 -20.55 0.17
C LYS A 139 -6.74 -19.24 -0.08
N ILE A 140 -5.47 -19.33 -0.44
CA ILE A 140 -4.65 -18.17 -0.80
C ILE A 140 -5.26 -17.46 -2.03
N GLY A 141 -5.65 -18.24 -3.05
CA GLY A 141 -6.24 -17.73 -4.29
C GLY A 141 -7.61 -17.08 -4.14
N VAL A 142 -8.32 -17.27 -3.03
CA VAL A 142 -9.54 -16.51 -2.72
C VAL A 142 -9.24 -15.32 -1.80
N THR A 143 -8.33 -15.48 -0.84
CA THR A 143 -8.06 -14.47 0.18
C THR A 143 -7.22 -13.31 -0.37
N VAL A 144 -6.15 -13.61 -1.12
CA VAL A 144 -5.26 -12.58 -1.68
C VAL A 144 -6.00 -11.63 -2.61
N PRO A 145 -6.86 -12.08 -3.56
CA PRO A 145 -7.61 -11.15 -4.38
C PRO A 145 -8.55 -10.21 -3.61
N VAL A 146 -9.20 -10.70 -2.54
CA VAL A 146 -10.03 -9.83 -1.68
C VAL A 146 -9.18 -8.74 -1.04
N VAL A 147 -8.03 -9.11 -0.50
CA VAL A 147 -7.07 -8.16 0.11
C VAL A 147 -6.56 -7.15 -0.91
N VAL A 148 -6.15 -7.62 -2.09
CA VAL A 148 -5.64 -6.76 -3.17
C VAL A 148 -6.70 -5.79 -3.65
N VAL A 149 -7.92 -6.26 -3.94
CA VAL A 149 -9.01 -5.39 -4.38
C VAL A 149 -9.34 -4.34 -3.33
N SER A 150 -9.42 -4.73 -2.05
CA SER A 150 -9.69 -3.79 -0.96
C SER A 150 -8.60 -2.73 -0.82
N THR A 151 -7.34 -3.14 -0.80
CA THR A 151 -6.20 -2.22 -0.60
C THR A 151 -5.93 -1.34 -1.80
N VAL A 152 -6.14 -1.84 -3.03
CA VAL A 152 -6.07 -1.03 -4.25
C VAL A 152 -7.17 0.04 -4.22
N ALA A 153 -8.40 -0.32 -3.85
CA ALA A 153 -9.50 0.64 -3.76
C ALA A 153 -9.21 1.74 -2.71
N LEU A 154 -8.68 1.37 -1.54
CA LEU A 154 -8.26 2.34 -0.53
C LEU A 154 -7.15 3.24 -1.08
N SER A 155 -6.08 2.66 -1.64
CA SER A 155 -4.92 3.39 -2.16
C SER A 155 -5.31 4.42 -3.23
N LEU A 156 -6.14 4.03 -4.20
CA LEU A 156 -6.61 4.92 -5.27
C LEU A 156 -7.46 6.09 -4.73
N VAL A 157 -8.32 5.82 -3.75
CA VAL A 157 -9.20 6.85 -3.17
C VAL A 157 -8.41 7.78 -2.25
N CYS A 158 -7.43 7.25 -1.51
CA CYS A 158 -6.48 8.06 -0.73
C CYS A 158 -5.67 8.99 -1.63
N ASP A 159 -5.12 8.45 -2.72
CA ASP A 159 -4.38 9.24 -3.70
C ASP A 159 -5.24 10.39 -4.23
N ALA A 160 -6.46 10.07 -4.72
CA ALA A 160 -7.39 11.08 -5.21
C ALA A 160 -7.83 12.11 -4.16
N TRP A 161 -7.95 11.71 -2.89
CA TRP A 161 -8.31 12.61 -1.79
C TRP A 161 -7.15 13.53 -1.41
N TRP A 162 -5.91 13.05 -1.44
CA TRP A 162 -4.73 13.80 -1.00
C TRP A 162 -4.08 14.64 -2.10
N THR A 163 -4.26 14.34 -3.39
CA THR A 163 -3.75 15.15 -4.51
C THR A 163 -3.93 16.67 -4.33
N PRO A 164 -5.15 17.19 -4.03
CA PRO A 164 -5.33 18.63 -3.87
C PRO A 164 -4.52 19.20 -2.69
N LEU A 165 -4.22 18.41 -1.65
CA LEU A 165 -3.42 18.86 -0.50
C LEU A 165 -1.93 18.87 -0.81
N THR A 166 -1.43 17.84 -1.50
CA THR A 166 0.01 17.72 -1.80
C THR A 166 0.49 18.74 -2.82
N GLU A 167 -0.37 19.17 -3.75
CA GLU A 167 -0.04 20.22 -4.72
C GLU A 167 0.03 21.63 -4.10
N GLN A 168 -0.60 21.82 -2.94
CA GLN A 168 -1.03 23.15 -2.50
C GLN A 168 -0.46 23.58 -1.16
N ASP A 169 -0.14 22.63 -0.28
CA ASP A 169 -0.03 22.88 1.14
C ASP A 169 1.35 22.52 1.73
N GLY A 170 2.34 22.37 0.86
CA GLY A 170 3.72 22.00 1.22
C GLY A 170 3.87 20.58 1.79
N ARG A 171 2.78 19.82 1.97
CA ARG A 171 2.85 18.38 2.25
C ARG A 171 3.42 17.68 1.04
N THR A 172 4.56 17.06 1.23
CA THR A 172 5.22 16.34 0.15
C THR A 172 4.56 14.97 -0.01
N GLY A 173 4.52 14.45 -1.24
CA GLY A 173 4.13 13.05 -1.47
C GLY A 173 5.04 12.05 -0.73
N TRP A 174 6.18 12.51 -0.23
CA TRP A 174 7.18 11.75 0.52
C TRP A 174 6.89 11.65 2.02
N ASP A 175 5.88 12.36 2.53
CA ASP A 175 5.39 12.19 3.90
C ASP A 175 5.08 10.71 4.16
N LEU A 176 5.50 10.18 5.32
CA LEU A 176 5.35 8.75 5.64
C LEU A 176 3.91 8.24 5.42
N THR A 177 2.91 9.00 5.87
CA THR A 177 1.50 8.60 5.73
C THR A 177 1.01 8.67 4.29
N VAL A 178 1.57 9.52 3.44
CA VAL A 178 1.18 9.61 2.03
C VAL A 178 1.87 8.50 1.27
N PHE A 179 3.20 8.40 1.38
CA PHE A 179 4.03 7.42 0.70
C PHE A 179 3.57 5.97 0.94
N THR A 180 3.25 5.61 2.19
CA THR A 180 2.89 4.23 2.57
C THR A 180 1.45 3.88 2.26
N ASN A 181 0.56 4.86 2.08
CA ASN A 181 -0.88 4.63 1.86
C ASN A 181 -1.34 4.92 0.42
N THR A 182 -0.50 5.47 -0.44
CA THR A 182 -0.78 5.64 -1.88
C THR A 182 0.07 4.70 -2.73
N GLY A 183 -0.32 4.56 -4.01
CA GLY A 183 0.37 3.70 -4.95
C GLY A 183 0.35 2.21 -4.57
N PRO A 184 1.37 1.43 -4.99
CA PRO A 184 1.39 -0.02 -4.79
C PRO A 184 1.88 -0.48 -3.40
N VAL A 185 2.53 0.40 -2.63
CA VAL A 185 3.11 0.09 -1.31
C VAL A 185 2.12 -0.50 -0.30
N PRO A 186 0.93 0.10 -0.04
CA PRO A 186 -0.02 -0.44 0.95
C PRO A 186 -0.54 -1.82 0.55
N VAL A 187 -0.69 -2.06 -0.75
CA VAL A 187 -1.11 -3.35 -1.30
C VAL A 187 -0.04 -4.40 -1.02
N ALA A 188 1.21 -4.09 -1.31
CA ALA A 188 2.34 -5.00 -1.12
C ALA A 188 2.56 -5.33 0.36
N LEU A 189 2.51 -4.33 1.25
CA LEU A 189 2.57 -4.52 2.70
C LEU A 189 1.45 -5.43 3.19
N THR A 190 0.20 -5.14 2.81
CA THR A 190 -0.96 -5.93 3.28
C THR A 190 -0.91 -7.37 2.76
N VAL A 191 -0.47 -7.59 1.52
CA VAL A 191 -0.30 -8.95 0.99
C VAL A 191 0.81 -9.69 1.74
N LEU A 192 1.94 -9.04 2.03
CA LEU A 192 3.04 -9.62 2.81
C LEU A 192 2.60 -9.96 4.24
N THR A 193 1.91 -9.07 4.94
CA THR A 193 1.45 -9.31 6.32
C THR A 193 0.39 -10.40 6.40
N VAL A 194 -0.53 -10.46 5.43
CA VAL A 194 -1.53 -11.54 5.32
C VAL A 194 -0.84 -12.87 5.08
N LEU A 195 0.05 -12.97 4.09
CA LEU A 195 0.75 -14.23 3.81
C LEU A 195 1.69 -14.63 4.95
N GLY A 196 2.36 -13.67 5.59
CA GLY A 196 3.15 -13.92 6.79
C GLY A 196 2.28 -14.47 7.92
N GLY A 197 1.11 -13.88 8.17
CA GLY A 197 0.13 -14.40 9.11
C GLY A 197 -0.32 -15.82 8.79
N VAL A 198 -0.60 -16.11 7.52
CA VAL A 198 -0.93 -17.47 7.06
C VAL A 198 0.20 -18.46 7.36
N ALA A 199 1.45 -18.08 7.11
CA ALA A 199 2.62 -18.91 7.38
C ALA A 199 2.82 -19.15 8.89
N ILE A 200 2.67 -18.10 9.71
CA ILE A 200 2.72 -18.18 11.18
C ILE A 200 1.62 -19.11 11.68
N GLY A 201 0.39 -18.95 11.20
CA GLY A 201 -0.76 -19.79 11.53
C GLY A 201 -0.56 -21.26 11.20
N MET A 202 0.05 -21.55 10.04
CA MET A 202 0.41 -22.91 9.63
C MET A 202 1.43 -23.56 10.58
N VAL A 203 2.41 -22.79 11.06
CA VAL A 203 3.49 -23.29 11.92
C VAL A 203 3.01 -23.49 13.35
N LEU A 204 2.27 -22.52 13.90
CA LEU A 204 1.87 -22.51 15.31
C LEU A 204 0.61 -23.34 15.58
N ARG A 205 -0.26 -23.52 14.58
CA ARG A 205 -1.49 -24.35 14.64
C ARG A 205 -2.49 -23.96 15.73
N ARG A 206 -2.30 -22.81 16.39
CA ARG A 206 -3.17 -22.26 17.44
C ARG A 206 -3.57 -20.85 17.06
N THR A 207 -4.87 -20.59 16.94
CA THR A 207 -5.38 -19.34 16.35
C THR A 207 -4.96 -18.12 17.17
N LEU A 208 -5.22 -18.12 18.47
CA LEU A 208 -4.89 -16.98 19.34
C LEU A 208 -3.39 -16.67 19.36
N LEU A 209 -2.55 -17.70 19.52
CA LEU A 209 -1.10 -17.52 19.51
C LEU A 209 -0.62 -16.99 18.16
N SER A 210 -1.21 -17.47 17.06
CA SER A 210 -0.86 -17.01 15.71
C SER A 210 -1.23 -15.56 15.49
N MET A 211 -2.38 -15.10 16.00
CA MET A 211 -2.80 -13.70 15.92
C MET A 211 -1.81 -12.78 16.64
N VAL A 212 -1.40 -13.14 17.86
CA VAL A 212 -0.43 -12.36 18.65
C VAL A 212 0.93 -12.29 17.94
N VAL A 213 1.46 -13.42 17.47
CA VAL A 213 2.75 -13.43 16.76
C VAL A 213 2.67 -12.67 15.44
N THR A 214 1.53 -12.75 14.74
CA THR A 214 1.30 -12.01 13.49
C THR A 214 1.22 -10.51 13.72
N PHE A 215 0.67 -10.06 14.85
CA PHE A 215 0.66 -8.64 15.22
C PHE A 215 2.09 -8.10 15.33
N PHE A 216 2.95 -8.75 16.12
CA PHE A 216 4.34 -8.33 16.27
C PHE A 216 5.12 -8.42 14.96
N PHE A 217 4.88 -9.46 14.16
CA PHE A 217 5.46 -9.59 12.83
C PHE A 217 5.07 -8.42 11.91
N ALA A 218 3.77 -8.10 11.83
CA ALA A 218 3.29 -7.03 10.95
C ALA A 218 3.82 -5.66 11.39
N VAL A 219 3.80 -5.37 12.69
CA VAL A 219 4.38 -4.13 13.24
C VAL A 219 5.88 -4.04 12.95
N ALA A 220 6.62 -5.14 13.13
CA ALA A 220 8.05 -5.17 12.81
C ALA A 220 8.32 -4.92 11.33
N VAL A 221 7.52 -5.52 10.43
CA VAL A 221 7.61 -5.28 8.99
C VAL A 221 7.38 -3.81 8.67
N GLU A 222 6.33 -3.19 9.21
CA GLU A 222 6.04 -1.77 8.98
C GLU A 222 7.13 -0.84 9.51
N VAL A 223 7.64 -1.11 10.72
CA VAL A 223 8.73 -0.30 11.32
C VAL A 223 10.01 -0.41 10.50
N VAL A 224 10.41 -1.63 10.13
CA VAL A 224 11.60 -1.85 9.28
C VAL A 224 11.41 -1.18 7.94
N TRP A 225 10.24 -1.32 7.31
CA TRP A 225 9.98 -0.68 6.02
C TRP A 225 10.01 0.84 6.12
N ALA A 226 9.38 1.41 7.15
CA ALA A 226 9.38 2.85 7.37
C ALA A 226 10.81 3.40 7.55
N MET A 227 11.72 2.67 8.19
CA MET A 227 13.12 3.10 8.35
C MET A 227 13.90 3.09 7.03
N HIS A 228 13.60 2.16 6.11
CA HIS A 228 14.38 1.94 4.89
C HIS A 228 13.71 2.44 3.60
N ARG A 229 12.50 3.02 3.67
CA ARG A 229 11.72 3.47 2.49
C ARG A 229 12.43 4.49 1.58
N LEU A 230 13.39 5.24 2.13
CA LEU A 230 14.14 6.25 1.38
C LEU A 230 15.46 5.72 0.81
N ASP A 231 15.89 4.51 1.20
CA ASP A 231 17.18 3.94 0.79
C ASP A 231 17.21 3.59 -0.71
N PHE A 232 16.03 3.37 -1.31
CA PHE A 232 15.87 3.09 -2.74
C PHE A 232 15.74 4.36 -3.59
N ALA A 233 15.71 5.55 -2.98
CA ALA A 233 15.57 6.82 -3.68
C ALA A 233 16.94 7.47 -3.92
N GLU A 234 17.14 8.06 -5.10
CA GLU A 234 18.43 8.67 -5.46
C GLU A 234 18.33 10.20 -5.31
N PRO A 235 19.01 10.81 -4.32
CA PRO A 235 18.95 12.25 -4.10
C PRO A 235 19.61 13.01 -5.23
N LEU A 236 18.94 14.07 -5.70
CA LEU A 236 19.49 15.05 -6.62
C LEU A 236 20.04 16.24 -5.84
N ARG A 237 21.13 16.83 -6.33
CA ARG A 237 21.79 17.97 -5.69
C ARG A 237 21.53 19.26 -6.46
N ILE A 238 21.10 20.29 -5.73
CA ILE A 238 21.09 21.68 -6.20
C ILE A 238 22.10 22.49 -5.39
N VAL A 239 22.78 23.41 -6.06
CA VAL A 239 23.83 24.23 -5.47
C VAL A 239 23.54 25.71 -5.67
N SER A 240 23.87 26.52 -4.68
CA SER A 240 23.84 27.98 -4.77
C SER A 240 25.16 28.55 -4.26
N ARG A 241 25.78 29.43 -5.05
CA ARG A 241 27.00 30.18 -4.65
C ARG A 241 26.62 31.56 -4.12
N SER A 242 25.77 31.57 -3.09
CA SER A 242 25.31 32.78 -2.41
C SER A 242 26.27 33.25 -1.30
N GLY A 243 27.42 32.59 -1.13
CA GLY A 243 28.33 32.80 -0.01
C GLY A 243 27.84 32.15 1.29
N HIS A 244 28.66 32.17 2.33
CA HIS A 244 28.36 31.53 3.62
C HIS A 244 27.19 32.16 4.40
N GLY A 245 26.86 33.44 4.11
CA GLY A 245 25.73 34.15 4.70
C GLY A 245 24.47 34.15 3.83
N GLY A 246 24.52 33.46 2.69
CA GLY A 246 23.39 33.33 1.78
C GLY A 246 22.37 32.28 2.26
N SER A 247 21.22 32.22 1.59
CA SER A 247 20.25 31.14 1.80
C SER A 247 20.61 29.91 0.96
N ALA A 248 20.16 28.75 1.45
CA ALA A 248 20.15 27.52 0.67
C ALA A 248 19.27 27.70 -0.59
N PRO A 249 19.60 27.00 -1.69
CA PRO A 249 18.70 26.95 -2.84
C PRO A 249 17.36 26.34 -2.42
N ALA A 250 16.26 26.90 -2.92
CA ALA A 250 14.92 26.37 -2.63
C ALA A 250 14.70 25.03 -3.32
N VAL A 251 14.14 24.07 -2.60
CA VAL A 251 13.74 22.77 -3.16
C VAL A 251 12.57 22.96 -4.13
N PRO A 252 12.59 22.34 -5.32
CA PRO A 252 11.46 22.37 -6.25
C PRO A 252 10.15 21.88 -5.61
N ALA A 253 9.02 22.41 -6.08
CA ALA A 253 7.70 22.07 -5.56
C ALA A 253 7.47 20.54 -5.51
N GLY A 254 6.98 20.05 -4.36
CA GLY A 254 6.71 18.63 -4.11
C GLY A 254 7.95 17.76 -3.84
N GLY A 255 9.16 18.33 -3.91
CA GLY A 255 10.38 17.62 -3.54
C GLY A 255 10.56 17.53 -2.02
N LEU A 256 11.19 16.45 -1.56
CA LEU A 256 11.58 16.28 -0.15
C LEU A 256 13.03 16.69 0.03
N GLU A 257 13.31 17.63 0.92
CA GLU A 257 14.67 17.91 1.39
C GLU A 257 15.21 16.73 2.20
N VAL A 258 16.36 16.19 1.79
CA VAL A 258 17.02 15.06 2.46
C VAL A 258 18.15 15.56 3.34
N ASP A 259 19.02 16.41 2.78
CA ASP A 259 20.16 16.97 3.50
C ASP A 259 20.50 18.37 2.99
N GLN A 260 21.02 19.20 3.90
CA GLN A 260 21.54 20.52 3.58
C GLN A 260 23.00 20.60 4.04
N SER A 261 23.86 21.08 3.15
CA SER A 261 25.30 21.17 3.37
C SER A 261 25.86 22.51 2.86
N TYR A 262 27.05 22.89 3.34
CA TYR A 262 27.84 23.98 2.78
C TYR A 262 28.61 23.50 1.54
N LEU A 263 28.78 24.38 0.56
CA LEU A 263 29.55 24.13 -0.66
C LEU A 263 30.91 24.83 -0.59
N THR A 264 32.00 24.11 -0.88
CA THR A 264 33.34 24.70 -0.97
C THR A 264 33.68 25.15 -2.40
N GLY A 265 34.66 26.03 -2.56
CA GLY A 265 35.14 26.47 -3.89
C GLY A 265 35.70 25.34 -4.74
N SER A 266 36.20 24.27 -4.10
CA SER A 266 36.61 23.02 -4.77
C SER A 266 35.44 22.13 -5.23
N GLY A 267 34.20 22.46 -4.87
CA GLY A 267 33.00 21.67 -5.18
C GLY A 267 32.69 20.54 -4.19
N HIS A 268 33.39 20.46 -3.06
CA HIS A 268 33.08 19.51 -1.99
C HIS A 268 31.97 20.05 -1.08
N THR A 269 31.27 19.15 -0.40
CA THR A 269 30.25 19.52 0.58
C THR A 269 30.78 19.33 2.00
N LEU A 270 30.43 20.27 2.87
CA LEU A 270 30.72 20.24 4.30
C LEU A 270 29.40 20.22 5.08
N PRO A 271 29.29 19.45 6.17
CA PRO A 271 28.07 19.42 6.98
C PRO A 271 27.67 20.80 7.48
N LEU A 272 26.38 21.07 7.66
CA LEU A 272 25.90 22.38 8.17
C LEU A 272 26.36 22.67 9.61
N SER A 273 26.80 21.64 10.35
CA SER A 273 27.46 21.78 11.66
C SER A 273 28.89 22.32 11.60
N THR A 274 29.46 22.49 10.39
CA THR A 274 30.80 23.05 10.22
C THR A 274 30.83 24.49 10.75
N CYS A 275 31.84 24.81 11.56
CA CYS A 275 32.03 26.11 12.22
C CYS A 275 30.95 26.50 13.27
N ILE A 276 30.05 25.58 13.67
CA ILE A 276 28.95 25.88 14.61
C ILE A 276 29.42 26.12 16.06
N HIS A 277 30.57 25.57 16.44
CA HIS A 277 31.12 25.65 17.80
C HIS A 277 32.09 26.82 18.01
N GLU A 278 32.20 27.72 17.04
CA GLU A 278 33.09 28.87 17.16
C GLU A 278 32.57 29.88 18.20
N PRO A 279 33.45 30.48 19.03
CA PRO A 279 33.04 31.25 20.21
C PRO A 279 32.42 32.62 19.87
N SER A 280 32.46 33.04 18.60
CA SER A 280 31.86 34.29 18.14
C SER A 280 31.52 34.23 16.65
N ALA A 281 30.60 35.08 16.20
CA ALA A 281 30.26 35.22 14.78
C ALA A 281 31.49 35.56 13.90
N LYS A 282 32.41 36.38 14.42
CA LYS A 282 33.67 36.70 13.71
C LYS A 282 34.58 35.48 13.57
N ALA A 283 34.67 34.63 14.60
CA ALA A 283 35.45 33.39 14.54
C ALA A 283 34.83 32.40 13.53
N ALA A 284 33.49 32.30 13.50
CA ALA A 284 32.77 31.51 12.51
C ALA A 284 33.03 32.00 11.07
N GLU A 285 33.00 33.30 10.81
CA GLU A 285 33.35 33.86 9.49
C GLU A 285 34.77 33.53 9.05
N VAL A 286 35.75 33.60 9.97
CA VAL A 286 37.13 33.21 9.69
C VAL A 286 37.20 31.72 9.36
N CYS A 287 36.50 30.87 10.11
CA CYS A 287 36.41 29.44 9.85
C CYS A 287 35.82 29.14 8.46
N PHE A 288 34.72 29.80 8.07
CA PHE A 288 34.12 29.64 6.74
C PHE A 288 35.08 30.03 5.62
N ARG A 289 35.84 31.13 5.78
CA ARG A 289 36.87 31.53 4.80
C ARG A 289 38.02 30.53 4.74
N GLN A 290 38.49 30.02 5.89
CA GLN A 290 39.54 29.00 5.93
C GLN A 290 39.11 27.68 5.29
N LYS A 291 37.83 27.33 5.40
CA LYS A 291 37.23 26.15 4.79
C LYS A 291 36.76 26.38 3.35
N ASP A 292 37.01 27.57 2.80
CA ASP A 292 36.65 27.96 1.43
C ASP A 292 35.16 27.77 1.13
N VAL A 293 34.28 28.11 2.08
CA VAL A 293 32.83 28.00 1.90
C VAL A 293 32.32 29.12 0.99
N VAL A 294 31.83 28.73 -0.18
CA VAL A 294 31.35 29.64 -1.24
C VAL A 294 29.83 29.63 -1.38
N GLY A 295 29.13 28.77 -0.65
CA GLY A 295 27.67 28.73 -0.67
C GLY A 295 27.08 27.49 0.00
N HIS A 296 25.94 27.04 -0.53
CA HIS A 296 25.13 25.97 0.02
C HIS A 296 24.77 24.94 -1.05
N SER A 297 24.54 23.71 -0.61
CA SER A 297 23.96 22.63 -1.41
C SER A 297 22.80 22.00 -0.67
N VAL A 298 21.77 21.62 -1.41
CA VAL A 298 20.64 20.85 -0.89
C VAL A 298 20.52 19.58 -1.71
N ASP A 299 20.47 18.45 -1.02
CA ASP A 299 20.13 17.15 -1.57
C ASP A 299 18.64 16.91 -1.35
N TYR A 300 17.92 16.62 -2.42
CA TYR A 300 16.47 16.48 -2.39
C TYR A 300 15.99 15.33 -3.27
N LEU A 301 14.83 14.78 -2.92
CA LEU A 301 14.12 13.79 -3.72
C LEU A 301 13.05 14.48 -4.57
N PRO A 302 13.15 14.47 -5.90
CA PRO A 302 12.16 15.12 -6.77
C PRO A 302 10.84 14.34 -6.77
N LEU A 303 9.71 15.04 -6.86
CA LEU A 303 8.39 14.40 -6.92
C LEU A 303 8.26 13.36 -8.07
N SER A 304 8.98 13.57 -9.18
CA SER A 304 9.00 12.64 -10.31
C SER A 304 9.53 11.24 -9.97
N GLN A 305 10.38 11.11 -8.95
CA GLN A 305 10.89 9.82 -8.50
C GLN A 305 9.91 9.08 -7.58
N LEU A 306 8.90 9.77 -7.01
CA LEU A 306 8.00 9.20 -5.99
C LEU A 306 7.37 7.88 -6.44
N SER A 307 6.77 7.87 -7.64
CA SER A 307 6.12 6.67 -8.17
C SER A 307 7.12 5.54 -8.43
N THR A 308 8.30 5.87 -8.96
CA THR A 308 9.35 4.88 -9.22
C THR A 308 9.83 4.23 -7.92
N THR A 309 10.08 5.02 -6.87
CA THR A 309 10.46 4.52 -5.55
C THR A 309 9.36 3.64 -4.95
N GLN A 310 8.09 4.07 -5.02
CA GLN A 310 6.96 3.26 -4.54
C GLN A 310 6.85 1.91 -5.26
N TRP A 311 7.09 1.85 -6.57
CA TRP A 311 7.08 0.60 -7.33
C TRP A 311 8.28 -0.29 -7.00
N LEU A 312 9.46 0.28 -6.79
CA LEU A 312 10.62 -0.47 -6.33
C LEU A 312 10.36 -1.08 -4.96
N ASP A 313 9.84 -0.30 -4.01
CA ASP A 313 9.46 -0.77 -2.69
C ASP A 313 8.45 -1.92 -2.77
N ALA A 314 7.37 -1.70 -3.52
CA ALA A 314 6.34 -2.71 -3.71
C ALA A 314 6.90 -3.99 -4.36
N SER A 315 7.85 -3.87 -5.30
CA SER A 315 8.45 -5.04 -5.96
C SER A 315 9.21 -5.93 -4.97
N VAL A 316 9.97 -5.33 -4.05
CA VAL A 316 10.70 -6.06 -3.00
C VAL A 316 9.71 -6.72 -2.04
N LEU A 317 8.68 -6.00 -1.60
CA LEU A 317 7.62 -6.54 -0.74
C LEU A 317 6.85 -7.70 -1.42
N PHE A 318 6.52 -7.57 -2.70
CA PHE A 318 5.88 -8.63 -3.46
C PHE A 318 6.80 -9.83 -3.68
N ALA A 319 8.10 -9.62 -3.86
CA ALA A 319 9.07 -10.72 -3.94
C ALA A 319 9.16 -11.49 -2.62
N LEU A 320 9.19 -10.78 -1.48
CA LEU A 320 9.12 -11.39 -0.15
C LEU A 320 7.81 -12.16 0.04
N ALA A 321 6.67 -11.56 -0.35
CA ALA A 321 5.36 -12.18 -0.26
C ALA A 321 5.27 -13.45 -1.12
N ALA A 322 5.83 -13.44 -2.33
CA ALA A 322 5.93 -14.61 -3.21
C ALA A 322 6.80 -15.70 -2.57
N GLY A 323 7.93 -15.35 -1.95
CA GLY A 323 8.76 -16.27 -1.19
C GLY A 323 7.99 -16.94 -0.04
N VAL A 324 7.21 -16.17 0.71
CA VAL A 324 6.32 -16.69 1.78
C VAL A 324 5.23 -17.60 1.21
N ALA A 325 4.59 -17.23 0.09
CA ALA A 325 3.60 -18.07 -0.57
C ALA A 325 4.19 -19.42 -1.02
N VAL A 326 5.38 -19.40 -1.63
CA VAL A 326 6.12 -20.62 -1.99
C VAL A 326 6.42 -21.46 -0.75
N PHE A 327 6.88 -20.83 0.33
CA PHE A 327 7.11 -21.53 1.61
C PHE A 327 5.84 -22.21 2.13
N ILE A 328 4.69 -21.52 2.14
CA ILE A 328 3.40 -22.08 2.57
C ILE A 328 3.04 -23.31 1.72
N LEU A 329 3.14 -23.20 0.40
CA LEU A 329 2.80 -24.32 -0.51
C LEU A 329 3.75 -25.51 -0.34
N LEU A 330 5.06 -25.27 -0.19
CA LEU A 330 6.05 -26.34 -0.02
C LEU A 330 5.96 -27.01 1.35
N ARG A 331 5.82 -26.25 2.43
CA ARG A 331 5.71 -26.79 3.79
C ARG A 331 4.35 -27.39 4.06
N GLY A 332 3.28 -26.79 3.55
CA GLY A 332 1.92 -27.29 3.70
C GLY A 332 1.74 -28.67 3.08
N ARG A 333 2.40 -28.93 1.94
CA ARG A 333 2.47 -30.28 1.34
C ARG A 333 3.05 -31.35 2.27
N LYS A 334 4.00 -30.98 3.14
CA LYS A 334 4.72 -31.92 4.01
C LYS A 334 4.12 -32.07 5.40
N ARG A 335 3.40 -31.06 5.91
CA ARG A 335 2.97 -30.99 7.33
C ARG A 335 1.46 -31.02 7.57
N VAL A 336 0.64 -30.86 6.53
CA VAL A 336 -0.83 -30.94 6.63
C VAL A 336 -1.33 -32.37 6.42
N VAL A 337 -0.45 -33.27 5.94
CA VAL A 337 -0.63 -34.73 5.96
C VAL A 337 -0.22 -35.29 7.32
#